data_AF-A0A183I5R4-F1
#
_entry.id   AF-A0A183I5R4-F1
#
_cell.length_a   1.000
_cell.length_b   1.000
_cell.length_c   1.000
_cell.angle_alpha   90.00
_cell.angle_beta   90.00
_cell.angle_gamma   90.00
#
_symmetry.space_group_name_H-M   'P 1'
#
loop_
_entity.id
_entity.type
_entity.pdbx_description
1 polymer ?
#
loop_
_entity_poly.entity_id
_entity_poly.type
_entity_poly.pdbx_seq_one_letter_code
_entity_poly.pdbx_strand_id
1 'polypeptide(L)'
;MYTNQMYRFASRPRCTAERPTCGSPYLFCDTRGFPHCVSKIKLNGLCIGFEGFDACFNGTCQMGRCRPGPTPASFVPQTQLSQMQRAQILQRQVRFVDCFNRHPCCETWAGIGECHRNGNFMRQYCQAACHICSPSFNANSECVDRHISCRQWRINNQCRGNSDLFMEENCRQSCGFCGTPKNASCPISVLIIIALYFSPEKEKEKV
;
A
#
# COMPACT_ATOMS: atom_id res chain seq x y z
N MET A 1 12.73 -7.36 2.32
CA MET A 1 11.45 -6.87 2.87
C MET A 1 10.78 -5.91 1.87
N TYR A 2 10.32 -6.45 0.74
CA TYR A 2 9.52 -5.72 -0.24
C TYR A 2 8.03 -5.95 0.11
N THR A 3 7.16 -5.00 -0.23
CA THR A 3 5.66 -5.02 -0.15
C THR A 3 4.91 -4.71 1.16
N ASN A 4 5.47 -4.91 2.36
CA ASN A 4 4.65 -4.79 3.58
C ASN A 4 4.23 -3.36 3.99
N GLN A 5 4.81 -2.33 3.38
CA GLN A 5 4.56 -0.91 3.74
C GLN A 5 3.90 -0.11 2.61
N MET A 6 3.70 -0.70 1.43
CA MET A 6 3.35 0.06 0.21
C MET A 6 2.06 -0.39 -0.47
N TYR A 7 1.55 -1.59 -0.17
CA TYR A 7 0.33 -2.09 -0.79
C TYR A 7 -0.74 -2.38 0.26
N ARG A 8 -1.92 -1.78 0.08
CA ARG A 8 -3.14 -2.16 0.78
C ARG A 8 -4.09 -2.80 -0.22
N PHE A 9 -4.58 -3.99 0.10
CA PHE A 9 -5.70 -4.57 -0.61
C PHE A 9 -6.97 -3.77 -0.28
N ALA A 10 -7.73 -3.38 -1.29
CA ALA A 10 -9.06 -2.81 -1.08
C ALA A 10 -9.93 -3.80 -0.30
N SER A 11 -10.81 -3.30 0.56
CA SER A 11 -11.82 -4.15 1.22
C SER A 11 -12.61 -4.90 0.15
N ARG A 12 -12.74 -6.23 0.29
CA ARG A 12 -13.53 -7.03 -0.65
C ARG A 12 -14.96 -6.49 -0.71
N PRO A 13 -15.54 -6.30 -1.90
CA PRO A 13 -16.93 -5.90 -2.04
C PRO A 13 -17.84 -6.86 -1.27
N ARG A 14 -18.90 -6.32 -0.67
CA ARG A 14 -19.92 -7.10 0.04
C ARG A 14 -21.20 -7.11 -0.78
N CYS A 15 -21.93 -8.20 -0.70
CA CYS A 15 -23.26 -8.35 -1.29
C CYS A 15 -24.20 -9.00 -0.25
N THR A 16 -25.49 -8.99 -0.51
CA THR A 16 -26.52 -9.63 0.34
C THR A 16 -27.49 -10.42 -0.53
N ALA A 17 -28.33 -11.27 0.07
CA ALA A 17 -29.38 -11.97 -0.68
C ALA A 17 -30.41 -11.01 -1.31
N GLU A 18 -30.72 -9.90 -0.64
CA GLU A 18 -31.61 -8.83 -1.13
C GLU A 18 -30.99 -8.00 -2.25
N ARG A 19 -29.65 -7.86 -2.24
CA ARG A 19 -28.88 -7.11 -3.24
C ARG A 19 -27.70 -7.97 -3.72
N PRO A 20 -27.92 -8.93 -4.63
CA PRO A 20 -26.90 -9.88 -5.09
C PRO A 20 -25.93 -9.26 -6.11
N THR A 21 -25.52 -8.01 -5.90
CA THR A 21 -24.60 -7.27 -6.76
C THR A 21 -23.30 -6.93 -6.02
N CYS A 22 -22.19 -7.07 -6.75
CA CYS A 22 -20.84 -6.85 -6.23
C CYS A 22 -20.16 -5.59 -6.76
N GLY A 23 -20.88 -4.76 -7.52
CA GLY A 23 -20.36 -3.47 -7.99
C GLY A 23 -19.29 -3.57 -9.09
N SER A 24 -19.07 -4.75 -9.67
CA SER A 24 -18.02 -5.03 -10.65
C SER A 24 -18.50 -6.06 -11.68
N PRO A 25 -18.15 -5.90 -12.98
CA PRO A 25 -18.52 -6.88 -14.01
C PRO A 25 -17.78 -8.22 -13.86
N TYR A 26 -16.71 -8.24 -13.06
CA TYR A 26 -15.87 -9.42 -12.85
C TYR A 26 -16.22 -10.20 -11.60
N LEU A 27 -17.18 -9.72 -10.80
CA LEU A 27 -17.58 -10.36 -9.55
C LEU A 27 -19.07 -10.73 -9.60
N PHE A 28 -19.43 -11.82 -8.93
CA PHE A 28 -20.81 -12.22 -8.68
C PHE A 28 -21.01 -12.49 -7.19
N CYS A 29 -22.26 -12.42 -6.74
CA CYS A 29 -22.60 -12.68 -5.35
C CYS A 29 -22.86 -14.18 -5.15
N ASP A 30 -22.04 -14.85 -4.33
CA ASP A 30 -22.32 -16.20 -3.86
C ASP A 30 -23.14 -16.13 -2.58
N THR A 31 -24.41 -16.57 -2.66
CA THR A 31 -25.36 -16.57 -1.54
C THR A 31 -25.59 -17.97 -0.97
N ARG A 32 -24.82 -19.00 -1.39
CA ARG A 32 -24.96 -20.38 -0.89
C ARG A 32 -24.47 -20.56 0.55
N GLY A 33 -23.87 -19.51 1.13
CA GLY A 33 -23.44 -19.43 2.53
C GLY A 33 -23.54 -17.99 3.03
N PHE A 34 -22.53 -17.51 3.77
CA PHE A 34 -22.46 -16.08 4.08
C PHE A 34 -22.28 -15.28 2.77
N PRO A 35 -23.19 -14.36 2.44
CA PRO A 35 -23.13 -13.63 1.18
C PRO A 35 -21.80 -12.89 1.00
N HIS A 36 -21.08 -13.23 -0.07
CA HIS A 36 -19.81 -12.59 -0.39
C HIS A 36 -19.56 -12.55 -1.89
N CYS A 37 -18.74 -11.60 -2.31
CA CYS A 37 -18.40 -11.41 -3.71
C CYS A 37 -17.24 -12.31 -4.13
N VAL A 38 -17.44 -13.03 -5.22
CA VAL A 38 -16.50 -14.00 -5.80
C VAL A 38 -16.23 -13.65 -7.26
N SER A 39 -15.04 -13.95 -7.76
CA SER A 39 -14.68 -13.73 -9.16
C SER A 39 -15.49 -14.61 -10.12
N LYS A 40 -15.97 -14.02 -11.22
CA LYS A 40 -16.62 -14.75 -12.30
C LYS A 40 -15.65 -15.69 -13.02
N ILE A 41 -16.22 -16.76 -13.54
CA ILE A 41 -15.55 -17.84 -14.26
C ILE A 41 -15.45 -17.44 -15.74
N LYS A 42 -14.27 -17.62 -16.32
CA LYS A 42 -14.04 -17.38 -17.75
C LYS A 42 -14.88 -18.32 -18.62
N LEU A 43 -15.08 -17.95 -19.89
CA LEU A 43 -15.68 -18.84 -20.89
C LEU A 43 -14.96 -20.20 -20.92
N ASN A 44 -15.75 -21.26 -21.10
CA ASN A 44 -15.38 -22.67 -21.01
C ASN A 44 -14.88 -23.16 -19.65
N GLY A 45 -14.85 -22.31 -18.62
CA GLY A 45 -14.55 -22.70 -17.24
C GLY A 45 -15.67 -23.53 -16.61
N LEU A 46 -15.33 -24.28 -15.56
CA LEU A 46 -16.28 -25.12 -14.81
C LEU A 46 -17.15 -24.24 -13.90
N CYS A 47 -18.47 -24.33 -14.06
CA CYS A 47 -19.46 -23.58 -13.27
C CYS A 47 -20.38 -24.51 -12.46
N ILE A 48 -19.97 -25.76 -12.25
CA ILE A 48 -20.71 -26.76 -11.48
C ILE A 48 -20.92 -26.25 -10.05
N GLY A 49 -22.16 -26.30 -9.56
CA GLY A 49 -22.57 -25.78 -8.25
C GLY A 49 -22.93 -24.29 -8.25
N PHE A 50 -22.74 -23.58 -9.37
CA PHE A 50 -23.14 -22.18 -9.56
C PHE A 50 -24.20 -22.04 -10.67
N GLU A 51 -24.96 -23.11 -10.92
CA GLU A 51 -26.07 -23.09 -11.87
C GLU A 51 -27.11 -22.05 -11.44
N GLY A 52 -27.51 -21.17 -12.35
CA GLY A 52 -28.48 -20.09 -12.07
C GLY A 52 -27.88 -18.82 -11.45
N PHE A 53 -26.61 -18.82 -11.04
CA PHE A 53 -25.90 -17.62 -10.61
C PHE A 53 -25.29 -16.87 -11.81
N ASP A 54 -25.01 -15.57 -11.63
CA ASP A 54 -24.22 -14.76 -12.57
C ASP A 54 -22.71 -15.09 -12.50
N ALA A 55 -22.39 -16.38 -12.39
CA ALA A 55 -21.03 -16.85 -12.13
C ALA A 55 -20.15 -16.84 -13.38
N CYS A 56 -20.70 -16.75 -14.59
CA CYS A 56 -19.95 -16.78 -15.84
C CYS A 56 -19.71 -15.38 -16.41
N PHE A 57 -18.48 -15.08 -16.79
CA PHE A 57 -18.14 -13.83 -17.47
C PHE A 57 -18.57 -13.88 -18.94
N ASN A 58 -19.42 -12.94 -19.37
CA ASN A 58 -20.01 -12.88 -20.72
C ASN A 58 -20.68 -14.20 -21.16
N GLY A 59 -21.32 -14.91 -20.23
CA GLY A 59 -21.97 -16.17 -20.51
C GLY A 59 -22.92 -16.66 -19.44
N THR A 60 -23.45 -17.85 -19.65
CA THR A 60 -24.32 -18.57 -18.71
C THR A 60 -23.75 -19.96 -18.42
N CYS A 61 -24.06 -20.50 -17.24
CA CYS A 61 -23.64 -21.85 -16.91
C CYS A 61 -24.52 -22.87 -17.65
N GLN A 62 -23.96 -23.55 -18.64
CA GLN A 62 -24.65 -24.56 -19.45
C GLN A 62 -23.84 -25.85 -19.46
N MET A 63 -24.47 -26.96 -19.07
CA MET A 63 -23.81 -28.28 -18.98
C MET A 63 -22.53 -28.26 -18.12
N GLY A 64 -22.56 -27.56 -16.99
CA GLY A 64 -21.42 -27.43 -16.07
C GLY A 64 -20.27 -26.57 -16.59
N ARG A 65 -20.44 -25.87 -17.73
CA ARG A 65 -19.44 -24.95 -18.28
C ARG A 65 -20.00 -23.59 -18.66
N CYS A 66 -19.19 -22.55 -18.55
CA CYS A 66 -19.55 -21.21 -19.00
C CYS A 66 -19.58 -21.14 -20.52
N ARG A 67 -20.75 -20.92 -21.11
CA ARG A 67 -20.93 -20.72 -22.55
C ARG A 67 -21.41 -19.30 -22.85
N PRO A 68 -21.11 -18.74 -24.04
CA PRO A 68 -21.66 -17.45 -24.45
C PRO A 68 -23.19 -17.47 -24.37
N GLY A 69 -23.78 -16.43 -23.78
CA GLY A 69 -25.21 -16.36 -23.53
C GLY A 69 -25.62 -15.01 -22.95
N PRO A 70 -26.93 -14.80 -22.72
CA PRO A 70 -27.44 -13.55 -22.19
C PRO A 70 -26.92 -13.34 -20.76
N THR A 71 -26.04 -12.37 -20.57
CA THR A 71 -25.62 -11.94 -19.23
C THR A 71 -26.53 -10.85 -18.71
N PRO A 72 -26.82 -10.82 -17.40
CA PRO A 72 -27.43 -9.63 -16.80
C PRO A 72 -26.57 -8.41 -17.11
N ALA A 73 -27.21 -7.28 -17.39
CA ALA A 73 -26.52 -6.04 -17.70
C ALA A 73 -25.50 -5.73 -16.60
N SER A 74 -24.27 -5.39 -16.99
CA SER A 74 -23.22 -5.04 -16.04
C SER A 74 -23.74 -3.94 -15.13
N PHE A 75 -23.77 -4.18 -13.81
CA PHE A 75 -24.04 -3.11 -12.87
C PHE A 75 -22.87 -2.13 -12.96
N VAL A 76 -23.10 -1.00 -13.64
CA VAL A 76 -22.24 0.16 -13.58
C VAL A 76 -22.73 0.97 -12.39
N PRO A 77 -21.96 1.08 -11.28
CA PRO A 77 -22.31 2.03 -10.26
C PRO A 77 -22.37 3.41 -10.92
N GLN A 78 -23.56 4.02 -10.96
CA GLN A 78 -23.76 5.38 -11.41
C GLN A 78 -23.25 6.37 -10.34
N THR A 79 -22.02 6.18 -9.85
CA THR A 79 -21.27 7.25 -9.20
C THR A 79 -20.86 8.24 -10.31
N GLN A 80 -21.85 8.95 -10.83
CA GLN A 80 -21.63 10.05 -11.75
C GLN A 80 -21.14 11.24 -10.93
N LEU A 81 -19.82 11.31 -10.74
CA LEU A 81 -19.16 12.56 -10.38
C LEU A 81 -19.57 13.61 -11.43
N SER A 82 -19.92 14.81 -10.96
CA SER A 82 -20.28 15.92 -11.84
C SER A 82 -19.16 16.22 -12.83
N GLN A 83 -19.47 16.81 -13.99
CA GLN A 83 -18.45 17.21 -14.96
C GLN A 83 -17.35 18.07 -14.31
N MET A 84 -17.73 18.94 -13.37
CA MET A 84 -16.76 19.72 -12.59
C MET A 84 -15.90 18.85 -11.67
N GLN A 85 -16.46 17.89 -10.95
CA GLN A 85 -15.69 16.97 -10.11
C GLN A 85 -14.74 16.10 -10.93
N ARG A 86 -15.17 15.64 -12.12
CA ARG A 86 -14.32 14.89 -13.05
C ARG A 86 -13.18 15.74 -13.59
N ALA A 87 -13.45 16.98 -13.99
CA ALA A 87 -12.43 17.92 -14.42
C ALA A 87 -11.41 18.20 -13.31
N GLN A 88 -11.88 18.39 -12.06
CA GLN A 88 -11.02 18.59 -10.89
C GLN A 88 -10.12 17.38 -10.60
N ILE A 89 -10.64 16.15 -10.70
CA ILE A 89 -9.86 14.92 -10.48
C ILE A 89 -8.83 14.71 -11.60
N LEU A 90 -9.21 14.95 -12.86
CA LEU A 90 -8.32 14.83 -14.01
C LEU A 90 -7.20 15.88 -14.00
N GLN A 91 -7.47 17.08 -13.48
CA GLN A 91 -6.44 18.11 -13.31
C GLN A 91 -5.53 17.86 -12.11
N ARG A 92 -6.02 17.18 -11.07
CA ARG A 92 -5.20 16.78 -9.93
C ARG A 92 -4.40 15.54 -10.28
N GLN A 93 -3.40 15.69 -11.15
CA GLN A 93 -2.31 14.72 -11.26
C GLN A 93 -1.49 14.74 -9.97
N VAL A 94 -1.98 14.11 -8.92
CA VAL A 94 -1.11 13.66 -7.82
C VAL A 94 -0.33 12.48 -8.39
N ARG A 95 0.74 12.77 -9.13
CA ARG A 95 1.75 11.74 -9.42
C ARG A 95 2.27 11.30 -8.06
N PHE A 96 1.90 10.09 -7.66
CA PHE A 96 2.55 9.43 -6.54
C PHE A 96 4.00 9.18 -6.95
N VAL A 97 4.91 9.95 -6.38
CA VAL A 97 6.34 9.77 -6.59
C VAL A 97 6.85 8.92 -5.43
N ASP A 98 7.18 7.66 -5.72
CA ASP A 98 7.78 6.75 -4.74
C ASP A 98 9.24 7.14 -4.52
N CYS A 99 9.44 8.17 -3.70
CA CYS A 99 10.75 8.72 -3.39
C CYS A 99 10.80 9.09 -1.91
N PHE A 100 11.09 8.10 -1.08
CA PHE A 100 11.10 8.24 0.37
C PHE A 100 12.41 7.71 0.95
N ASN A 101 12.85 8.34 2.02
CA ASN A 101 13.82 7.74 2.92
C ASN A 101 13.10 6.71 3.79
N ARG A 102 13.78 5.64 4.16
CA ARG A 102 13.25 4.56 5.02
C ARG A 102 13.76 4.66 6.46
N HIS A 103 14.66 5.60 6.74
CA HIS A 103 15.26 5.79 8.05
C HIS A 103 15.41 7.30 8.35
N PRO A 104 15.18 7.73 9.62
CA PRO A 104 15.38 9.12 10.04
C PRO A 104 16.80 9.65 9.80
N CYS A 105 17.82 8.79 9.73
CA CYS A 105 19.22 9.17 9.66
C CYS A 105 19.76 9.30 8.23
N CYS A 106 18.91 9.11 7.23
CA CYS A 106 19.33 9.18 5.83
C CYS A 106 19.96 10.53 5.46
N GLU A 107 19.46 11.65 6.01
CA GLU A 107 20.05 12.98 5.78
C GLU A 107 21.44 13.10 6.40
N THR A 108 21.62 12.64 7.65
CA THR A 108 22.92 12.62 8.33
C THR A 108 23.94 11.75 7.57
N TRP A 109 23.55 10.54 7.18
CA TRP A 109 24.41 9.62 6.43
C TRP A 109 24.80 10.16 5.05
N ALA A 110 23.85 10.80 4.36
CA ALA A 110 24.15 11.46 3.09
C ALA A 110 25.16 12.61 3.29
N GLY A 111 25.00 13.42 4.33
CA GLY A 111 25.90 14.53 4.66
C GLY A 111 27.33 14.11 4.98
N ILE A 112 27.54 12.92 5.56
CA ILE A 112 28.89 12.37 5.83
C ILE A 112 29.46 11.54 4.67
N GLY A 113 28.76 11.47 3.54
CA GLY A 113 29.27 10.84 2.30
C GLY A 113 28.94 9.35 2.12
N GLU A 114 28.00 8.79 2.89
CA GLU A 114 27.59 7.38 2.75
C GLU A 114 26.97 7.07 1.38
N CYS A 115 26.42 8.07 0.68
CA CYS A 115 25.92 7.88 -0.68
C CYS A 115 26.98 7.35 -1.65
N HIS A 116 28.25 7.68 -1.39
CA HIS A 116 29.39 7.23 -2.18
C HIS A 116 30.06 6.00 -1.57
N ARG A 117 30.32 6.03 -0.24
CA ARG A 117 30.99 4.92 0.48
C ARG A 117 30.14 3.66 0.54
N ASN A 118 28.84 3.81 0.77
CA ASN A 118 27.88 2.72 0.91
C ASN A 118 26.68 2.92 -0.02
N GLY A 119 26.96 3.19 -1.29
CA GLY A 119 25.94 3.56 -2.29
C GLY A 119 24.84 2.51 -2.49
N ASN A 120 25.13 1.21 -2.30
CA ASN A 120 24.11 0.16 -2.41
C ASN A 120 23.06 0.25 -1.31
N PHE A 121 23.49 0.36 -0.05
CA PHE A 121 22.61 0.54 1.08
C PHE A 121 21.82 1.85 0.95
N MET A 122 22.53 2.94 0.66
CA MET A 122 21.89 4.25 0.54
C MET A 122 20.89 4.31 -0.63
N ARG A 123 21.15 3.61 -1.74
CA ARG A 123 20.17 3.46 -2.83
C ARG A 123 18.89 2.74 -2.45
N GLN A 124 18.98 1.81 -1.49
CA GLN A 124 17.82 1.04 -1.07
C GLN A 124 17.00 1.74 0.01
N TYR A 125 17.69 2.43 0.94
CA TYR A 125 17.05 2.98 2.14
C TYR A 125 16.97 4.51 2.16
N CYS A 126 17.82 5.22 1.43
CA CYS A 126 18.00 6.68 1.53
C CYS A 126 17.96 7.35 0.16
N GLN A 127 16.96 6.97 -0.65
CA GLN A 127 16.84 7.39 -2.04
C GLN A 127 16.73 8.90 -2.21
N ALA A 128 15.90 9.55 -1.38
CA ALA A 128 15.70 11.00 -1.43
C ALA A 128 16.93 11.76 -0.94
N ALA A 129 17.54 11.32 0.17
CA ALA A 129 18.73 11.97 0.74
C ALA A 129 19.97 11.89 -0.16
N CYS A 130 20.13 10.80 -0.92
CA CYS A 130 21.22 10.67 -1.90
C CYS A 130 20.85 11.13 -3.31
N HIS A 131 19.75 11.87 -3.46
CA HIS A 131 19.30 12.46 -4.73
C HIS A 131 19.15 11.44 -5.89
N ILE A 132 18.80 10.19 -5.56
CA ILE A 132 18.52 9.14 -6.55
C ILE A 132 17.14 9.35 -7.19
N CYS A 133 16.24 9.99 -6.46
CA CYS A 133 14.91 10.36 -6.90
C CYS A 133 14.57 11.76 -6.42
N SER A 134 13.54 12.37 -7.03
CA SER A 134 13.04 13.70 -6.65
C SER A 134 11.75 13.56 -5.84
N PRO A 135 11.74 13.85 -4.53
CA PRO A 135 10.54 13.73 -3.72
C PRO A 135 9.50 14.81 -4.08
N SER A 136 8.22 14.49 -3.90
CA SER A 136 7.11 15.45 -4.06
C SER A 136 6.84 16.30 -2.80
N PHE A 137 7.67 16.17 -1.78
CA PHE A 137 7.57 16.86 -0.50
C PHE A 137 8.83 17.70 -0.24
N ASN A 138 8.71 18.70 0.63
CA ASN A 138 9.84 19.50 1.05
C ASN A 138 10.66 18.74 2.11
N ALA A 139 11.87 18.30 1.76
CA ALA A 139 12.76 17.57 2.65
C ALA A 139 13.20 18.40 3.88
N ASN A 140 13.22 19.74 3.77
CA ASN A 140 13.57 20.64 4.86
C ASN A 140 12.43 20.79 5.89
N SER A 141 11.23 20.32 5.55
CA SER A 141 10.13 20.32 6.50
C SER A 141 10.32 19.17 7.49
N GLU A 142 10.66 19.54 8.72
CA GLU A 142 10.86 18.61 9.82
C GLU A 142 9.56 17.90 10.20
N CYS A 143 8.48 18.63 10.48
CA CYS A 143 7.25 18.08 11.05
C CYS A 143 6.10 18.09 10.03
N VAL A 144 6.15 17.21 9.05
CA VAL A 144 5.03 16.98 8.11
C VAL A 144 4.88 15.51 7.78
N ASP A 145 3.66 15.11 7.42
CA ASP A 145 3.42 13.83 6.80
C ASP A 145 3.86 13.88 5.33
N ARG A 146 4.88 13.10 5.00
CA ARG A 146 5.44 12.95 3.65
C ARG A 146 4.61 11.98 2.81
N HIS A 147 3.91 11.04 3.45
CA HIS A 147 3.10 10.03 2.78
C HIS A 147 1.59 10.24 2.97
N ILE A 148 0.81 10.13 1.89
CA ILE A 148 -0.64 10.34 1.90
C ILE A 148 -1.39 9.41 2.87
N SER A 149 -0.86 8.22 3.13
CA SER A 149 -1.46 7.22 4.02
C SER A 149 -1.09 7.37 5.49
N CYS A 150 -0.26 8.34 5.90
CA CYS A 150 0.17 8.51 7.30
C CYS A 150 -1.01 8.56 8.28
N ARG A 151 -2.06 9.33 7.94
CA ARG A 151 -3.28 9.42 8.75
C ARG A 151 -3.94 8.05 8.97
N GLN A 152 -3.96 7.21 7.95
CA GLN A 152 -4.57 5.87 8.00
C GLN A 152 -3.70 4.89 8.76
N TRP A 153 -2.39 4.91 8.54
CA TRP A 153 -1.45 4.06 9.27
C TRP A 153 -1.44 4.34 10.76
N ARG A 154 -1.58 5.60 11.15
CA ARG A 154 -1.84 6.00 12.54
C ARG A 154 -3.10 5.36 13.11
N ILE A 155 -4.23 5.39 12.38
CA ILE A 155 -5.49 4.76 12.80
C ILE A 155 -5.31 3.24 12.96
N ASN A 156 -4.49 2.63 12.12
CA ASN A 156 -4.15 1.21 12.18
C ASN A 156 -3.06 0.86 13.22
N ASN A 157 -2.67 1.80 14.09
CA ASN A 157 -1.61 1.63 15.10
C ASN A 157 -0.24 1.20 14.53
N GLN A 158 0.11 1.68 13.33
CA GLN A 158 1.38 1.32 12.66
C GLN A 158 2.53 2.28 12.97
N CYS A 159 2.34 3.27 13.84
CA CYS A 159 3.38 4.23 14.22
C CYS A 159 4.56 3.60 14.99
N ARG A 160 4.39 2.39 15.55
CA ARG A 160 5.40 1.70 16.38
C ARG A 160 5.57 0.25 15.89
N GLY A 161 6.63 -0.41 16.37
CA GLY A 161 6.99 -1.77 15.96
C GLY A 161 7.79 -1.76 14.66
N ASN A 162 7.57 -2.72 13.77
CA ASN A 162 8.38 -2.92 12.56
C ASN A 162 8.34 -1.77 11.53
N SER A 163 7.48 -0.76 11.73
CA SER A 163 7.37 0.41 10.84
C SER A 163 7.86 1.71 11.49
N ASP A 164 8.40 1.64 12.70
CA ASP A 164 8.83 2.80 13.48
C ASP A 164 9.75 3.76 12.70
N LEU A 165 10.86 3.27 12.14
CA LEU A 165 11.85 4.08 11.41
C LEU A 165 11.22 4.76 10.20
N PHE A 166 10.33 4.06 9.49
CA PHE A 166 9.65 4.64 8.34
C PHE A 166 8.64 5.72 8.77
N MET A 167 7.91 5.49 9.87
CA MET A 167 6.90 6.43 10.37
C MET A 167 7.55 7.66 11.03
N GLU A 168 8.70 7.50 11.68
CA GLU A 168 9.52 8.58 12.22
C GLU A 168 10.14 9.44 11.11
N GLU A 169 10.43 8.88 9.94
CA GLU A 169 10.90 9.66 8.79
C GLU A 169 9.76 10.31 7.99
N ASN A 170 8.66 9.59 7.76
CA ASN A 170 7.66 9.98 6.75
C ASN A 170 6.30 10.39 7.31
N CYS A 171 5.99 10.09 8.59
CA CYS A 171 4.66 10.28 9.17
C CYS A 171 4.70 10.99 10.52
N ARG A 172 5.62 11.94 10.67
CA ARG A 172 5.89 12.60 11.96
C ARG A 172 4.68 13.32 12.53
N GLN A 173 3.91 14.01 11.69
CA GLN A 173 2.75 14.77 12.15
C GLN A 173 1.63 13.82 12.62
N SER A 174 1.28 12.82 11.82
CA SER A 174 0.26 11.83 12.19
C SER A 174 0.66 11.03 13.42
N CYS A 175 1.90 10.57 13.51
CA CYS A 175 2.35 9.72 14.61
C CYS A 175 2.82 10.48 15.86
N GLY A 176 2.83 11.83 15.83
CA GLY A 176 3.19 12.65 16.98
C GLY A 176 4.69 12.76 17.27
N PHE A 177 5.55 12.56 16.26
CA PHE A 177 7.02 12.58 16.39
C PHE A 177 7.64 13.98 16.21
N CYS A 178 6.83 15.02 16.24
CA CYS A 178 7.31 16.39 16.05
C CYS A 178 7.95 17.00 17.30
N GLY A 179 7.81 16.38 18.48
CA GLY A 179 8.41 16.86 19.72
C GLY A 179 9.91 16.59 19.86
N THR A 180 10.49 15.76 18.99
CA THR A 180 11.91 15.39 19.00
C THR A 180 12.49 15.57 17.61
N PRO A 181 13.68 16.18 17.44
CA PRO A 181 14.26 16.36 16.12
C PRO A 181 14.58 15.02 15.47
N LYS A 182 14.45 14.95 14.15
CA LYS A 182 14.59 13.72 13.36
C LYS A 182 15.93 13.01 13.59
N ASN A 183 16.98 13.81 13.77
CA ASN A 183 18.36 13.32 13.90
C ASN A 183 18.82 13.13 15.35
N ALA A 184 17.92 13.25 16.34
CA ALA A 184 18.27 13.15 17.77
C ALA A 184 18.98 11.83 18.13
N SER A 185 18.61 10.75 17.45
CA SER A 185 19.09 9.39 17.73
C SER A 185 20.05 8.86 16.67
N CYS A 186 20.54 9.72 15.77
CA CYS A 186 21.46 9.31 14.72
C CYS A 186 22.89 9.30 15.25
N PRO A 187 23.57 8.14 15.30
CA PRO A 187 24.94 8.08 15.80
C PRO A 187 25.85 8.90 14.88
N ILE A 188 26.49 9.92 15.45
CA ILE A 188 27.35 10.87 14.74
C ILE A 188 28.72 10.23 14.38
N SER A 189 29.06 9.08 14.98
CA SER A 189 30.38 8.45 14.82
C SER A 189 30.41 7.28 13.84
N VAL A 190 31.30 7.39 12.85
CA VAL A 190 31.67 6.40 11.82
C VAL A 190 31.94 4.99 12.38
N LEU A 191 32.38 4.88 13.64
CA LEU A 191 32.67 3.60 14.31
C LEU A 191 31.40 2.80 14.72
N ILE A 192 30.26 3.46 14.90
CA ILE A 192 29.03 2.82 15.42
C ILE A 192 28.20 2.19 14.28
N ILE A 193 28.32 2.71 13.06
CA ILE A 193 27.58 2.19 11.89
C ILE A 193 27.99 0.75 11.56
N ILE A 194 29.26 0.39 11.76
CA ILE A 194 29.73 -1.00 11.59
C ILE A 194 29.25 -1.87 12.78
N ALA A 195 29.32 -1.37 14.01
CA ALA A 195 28.98 -2.16 15.21
C ALA A 195 27.49 -2.50 15.33
N LEU A 196 26.58 -1.62 14.88
CA LEU A 196 25.13 -1.86 14.97
C LEU A 196 24.56 -2.66 13.81
N TYR A 197 25.20 -2.66 12.63
CA TYR A 197 24.72 -3.41 11.46
C TYR A 197 25.47 -4.74 11.21
N PHE A 198 26.61 -4.97 11.87
CA PHE A 198 27.36 -6.24 11.89
C PHE A 198 27.47 -6.85 13.30
N SER A 199 26.39 -6.88 14.09
CA SER A 199 26.33 -7.82 15.21
C SER A 199 25.75 -9.16 14.72
N PRO A 200 26.54 -10.26 14.68
CA PRO A 200 25.99 -11.59 14.54
C PRO A 200 25.14 -11.93 15.77
N GLU A 201 24.14 -12.77 15.53
CA GLU A 201 23.18 -13.40 16.42
C GLU A 201 23.34 -13.25 17.94
N LYS A 202 22.20 -12.93 18.58
CA LYS A 202 21.95 -13.05 20.01
C LYS A 202 22.43 -14.41 20.56
N GLU A 203 23.58 -14.47 21.22
CA GLU A 203 23.83 -15.54 22.18
C GLU A 203 23.01 -15.26 23.45
N LYS A 204 22.10 -16.19 23.73
CA LYS A 204 21.32 -16.23 24.96
C LYS A 204 22.25 -16.74 26.06
N GLU A 205 22.65 -15.86 26.97
CA GLU A 205 23.20 -16.30 28.24
C GLU A 205 22.03 -16.75 29.13
N LYS A 206 21.85 -18.07 29.22
CA LYS A 206 21.11 -18.70 30.31
C LYS A 206 22.09 -18.83 31.47
N VAL A 207 21.82 -18.09 32.55
CA VAL A 207 22.19 -18.50 33.92
C VAL A 207 21.06 -19.38 34.44
#